data_AF-A0A7C4D9H7-F1
#
_entry.id   AF-A0A7C4D9H7-F1
#
_cell.length_a   1.000
_cell.length_b   1.000
_cell.length_c   1.000
_cell.angle_alpha   90.00
_cell.angle_beta   90.00
_cell.angle_gamma   90.00
#
_symmetry.space_group_name_H-M   'P 1'
#
loop_
_entity.id
_entity.type
_entity.pdbx_description
1 polymer ?
#
loop_
_entity_poly.entity_id
_entity_poly.type
_entity_poly.pdbx_seq_one_letter_code
_entity_poly.pdbx_strand_id
1 'polypeptide(L)'
;MVFIEIYCNKIIIKHVWSTVDAQFIIRELTSLLQSRGYRVNVYFTGEPVSGSELSGLFIELILDKELDKSDYLLIKKILST
;
A
#
# COMPACT_ATOMS: atom_id res chain seq x y z
N MET A 1 -0.31 8.86 -11.69
CA MET A 1 -1.39 7.89 -11.42
C MET A 1 -0.83 6.82 -10.50
N VAL A 2 -1.50 6.51 -9.39
CA VAL A 2 -1.07 5.48 -8.43
C VAL A 2 -1.86 4.20 -8.73
N PHE A 3 -1.20 3.05 -8.71
CA PHE A 3 -1.84 1.75 -8.95
C PHE A 3 -1.82 0.91 -7.68
N ILE A 4 -2.94 0.24 -7.39
CA ILE A 4 -3.13 -0.48 -6.13
C ILE A 4 -3.64 -1.89 -6.44
N GLU A 5 -2.90 -2.87 -5.94
CA GLU A 5 -3.23 -4.30 -6.05
C GLU A 5 -3.42 -4.85 -4.64
N ILE A 6 -4.56 -5.49 -4.39
CA ILE A 6 -4.90 -6.07 -3.08
C ILE A 6 -5.04 -7.58 -3.25
N TYR A 7 -4.27 -8.33 -2.47
CA TYR A 7 -4.28 -9.78 -2.34
C TYR A 7 -4.75 -10.17 -0.94
N CYS A 8 -5.00 -11.46 -0.71
CA CYS A 8 -5.51 -11.95 0.58
C CYS A 8 -4.67 -11.49 1.77
N ASN A 9 -3.33 -11.54 1.70
CA ASN A 9 -2.44 -11.17 2.81
C ASN A 9 -1.45 -10.05 2.45
N LYS A 10 -1.71 -9.31 1.36
CA LYS A 10 -0.75 -8.36 0.81
C LYS A 10 -1.43 -7.20 0.09
N ILE A 11 -0.89 -6.00 0.24
CA ILE A 11 -1.29 -4.81 -0.50
C ILE A 11 -0.04 -4.25 -1.21
N ILE A 12 -0.14 -4.01 -2.52
CA ILE A 12 0.92 -3.43 -3.33
C ILE A 12 0.45 -2.09 -3.88
N ILE A 13 1.28 -1.07 -3.73
CA ILE A 13 1.04 0.29 -4.22
C ILE A 13 2.20 0.66 -5.12
N LYS A 14 1.90 1.01 -6.37
CA LYS A 14 2.89 1.26 -7.43
C LYS A 14 2.74 2.70 -7.92
N HIS A 15 3.81 3.22 -8.51
CA HIS A 15 3.86 4.55 -9.12
C HIS A 15 3.54 5.67 -8.13
N VAL A 16 4.07 5.60 -6.91
CA VAL A 16 4.04 6.73 -5.97
C VAL A 16 5.21 7.66 -6.30
N TRP A 17 4.93 8.91 -6.67
CA TRP A 17 5.93 9.81 -7.26
C TRP A 17 6.69 10.66 -6.23
N SER A 18 6.25 10.63 -4.98
CA SER A 18 6.80 11.42 -3.88
C SER A 18 7.06 10.51 -2.69
N THR A 19 8.25 10.64 -2.09
CA THR A 19 8.59 9.96 -0.83
C THR A 19 7.70 10.43 0.32
N VAL A 20 7.24 11.69 0.29
CA VAL A 20 6.30 12.24 1.27
C VAL A 20 4.95 11.55 1.15
N ASP A 21 4.44 11.40 -0.08
CA ASP A 21 3.16 10.71 -0.32
C ASP A 21 3.28 9.23 0.06
N ALA A 22 4.41 8.59 -0.26
CA ALA A 22 4.66 7.20 0.13
C ALA A 22 4.63 7.02 1.66
N GLN A 23 5.30 7.90 2.41
CA GLN A 23 5.28 7.86 3.87
C GLN A 23 3.89 8.10 4.45
N PHE A 24 3.13 9.04 3.87
CA PHE A 24 1.76 9.31 4.28
C PHE A 24 0.88 8.07 4.07
N ILE A 25 0.91 7.48 2.88
CA ILE A 25 0.15 6.27 2.54
C ILE A 25 0.52 5.10 3.47
N ILE A 26 1.83 4.87 3.69
CA ILE A 26 2.32 3.83 4.59
C ILE A 26 1.76 4.04 5.99
N ARG A 27 1.82 5.27 6.52
CA ARG A 27 1.35 5.58 7.87
C ARG A 27 -0.15 5.33 8.02
N GLU A 28 -0.97 5.85 7.10
CA GLU A 28 -2.43 5.74 7.16
C GLU A 28 -2.88 4.28 7.04
N LEU A 29 -2.34 3.54 6.07
CA LEU A 29 -2.69 2.12 5.88
C LEU A 29 -2.20 1.24 7.02
N THR A 30 -0.97 1.46 7.49
CA THR A 30 -0.43 0.69 8.61
C THR A 30 -1.23 0.93 9.88
N SER A 31 -1.58 2.18 10.17
CA SER A 31 -2.43 2.53 11.32
C SER A 31 -3.81 1.87 11.24
N LEU A 32 -4.46 1.94 10.07
CA LEU A 32 -5.75 1.30 9.83
C LEU A 32 -5.67 -0.22 10.06
N LEU A 33 -4.69 -0.90 9.45
CA LEU A 33 -4.51 -2.34 9.57
C LEU A 33 -4.17 -2.76 11.01
N GLN A 34 -3.30 -2.02 11.71
CA GLN A 34 -2.98 -2.28 13.10
C GLN A 34 -4.18 -2.09 14.02
N SER A 35 -5.03 -1.09 13.76
CA SER A 35 -6.28 -0.89 14.52
C SER A 35 -7.27 -2.06 14.37
N ARG A 36 -7.13 -2.84 13.29
CA ARG A 36 -7.89 -4.06 13.01
C ARG A 36 -7.19 -5.34 13.50
N GLY A 37 -6.03 -5.20 14.14
CA GLY A 37 -5.28 -6.32 14.72
C GLY A 37 -4.46 -7.12 13.71
N TYR A 38 -4.03 -6.49 12.61
CA TYR A 38 -3.03 -7.05 11.70
C TYR A 38 -1.63 -6.56 12.09
N ARG A 39 -0.63 -7.43 11.99
CA ARG A 39 0.77 -7.01 11.97
C ARG A 39 1.16 -6.76 10.52
N VAL A 40 1.79 -5.61 10.28
CA VAL A 40 2.12 -5.14 8.94
C VAL A 40 3.64 -5.02 8.82
N ASN A 41 4.21 -5.74 7.87
CA ASN A 41 5.59 -5.56 7.43
C ASN A 41 5.59 -4.73 6.15
N VAL A 42 6.31 -3.62 6.15
CA VAL A 42 6.36 -2.69 5.02
C VAL A 42 7.69 -2.88 4.29
N TYR A 43 7.60 -3.20 3.00
CA TYR A 43 8.72 -3.24 2.09
C TYR A 43 8.60 -2.06 1.13
N PHE A 44 9.71 -1.37 0.95
CA PHE A 44 9.80 -0.21 0.09
C PHE A 44 10.88 -0.47 -0.95
N THR A 45 10.50 -0.48 -2.22
CA THR A 45 11.41 -0.69 -3.34
C THR A 45 11.13 0.35 -4.41
N GLY A 46 12.15 0.82 -5.11
CA GLY A 46 11.97 1.79 -6.19
C GLY A 46 13.14 2.75 -6.29
N GLU A 47 13.58 2.97 -7.53
CA GLU A 47 14.47 4.07 -7.86
C GLU A 47 13.61 5.26 -8.32
N PRO A 48 13.91 6.49 -7.88
CA PRO A 48 13.27 7.69 -8.42
C PRO A 48 13.81 7.95 -9.83
N VAL A 49 13.42 7.14 -10.82
CA VAL A 49 13.91 7.30 -12.19
C VAL A 49 13.00 8.25 -12.93
N SER A 50 13.45 9.47 -13.23
CA SER A 50 12.72 10.38 -14.09
C SER A 50 12.58 9.79 -15.50
N GLY A 51 11.34 9.70 -16.03
CA GLY A 51 11.10 9.58 -17.48
C GLY A 51 10.63 8.25 -18.08
N SER A 52 10.27 7.21 -17.30
CA SER A 52 9.65 5.99 -17.84
C SER A 52 8.24 5.76 -17.28
N GLU A 53 7.37 5.12 -18.06
CA GLU A 53 6.04 4.70 -17.60
C GLU A 53 6.11 3.67 -16.46
N LEU A 54 7.30 3.11 -16.18
CA LEU A 54 7.62 2.17 -15.09
C LEU A 54 8.24 2.85 -13.85
N SER A 55 8.38 4.17 -13.89
CA SER A 55 9.00 4.94 -12.82
C SER A 55 8.06 5.13 -11.62
N GLY A 56 8.63 5.27 -10.43
CA GLY A 56 7.92 5.57 -9.19
C GLY A 56 8.26 4.60 -8.05
N LEU A 57 7.87 4.97 -6.85
CA LEU A 57 8.08 4.17 -5.65
C LEU A 57 7.05 3.05 -5.59
N PHE A 58 7.51 1.88 -5.14
CA PHE A 58 6.73 0.68 -4.91
C PHE A 58 6.70 0.40 -3.40
N ILE A 59 5.50 0.17 -2.89
CA ILE A 59 5.25 -0.10 -1.48
C ILE A 59 4.51 -1.42 -1.40
N GLU A 60 5.06 -2.37 -0.66
CA GLU A 60 4.44 -3.67 -0.40
C GLU A 60 4.20 -3.80 1.10
N LEU A 61 2.92 -3.94 1.47
CA LEU A 61 2.50 -4.19 2.84
C LEU A 61 2.13 -5.67 2.94
N ILE A 62 2.91 -6.42 3.71
CA ILE A 62 2.68 -7.85 3.97
C ILE A 62 2.03 -7.99 5.35
N LEU A 63 0.92 -8.71 5.39
CA LEU A 63 0.14 -8.96 6.59
C LEU A 63 0.49 -10.33 7.20
N ASP A 64 0.41 -10.43 8.52
CA ASP A 64 0.61 -11.68 9.26
C ASP A 64 -0.51 -12.71 9.04
N LYS A 65 -1.67 -12.26 8.59
CA LYS A 65 -2.86 -13.07 8.31
C LYS A 65 -3.62 -12.52 7.11
N GLU A 66 -4.54 -13.33 6.58
CA GLU A 66 -5.41 -12.91 5.48
C GLU A 66 -6.40 -11.83 5.91
N LEU A 67 -6.70 -10.91 4.99
CA LEU A 67 -7.71 -9.89 5.09
C LEU A 67 -9.08 -10.54 5.15
N ASP A 68 -9.83 -10.20 6.19
CA ASP A 68 -11.24 -10.48 6.23
C ASP A 68 -11.97 -9.71 5.13
N LYS A 69 -13.08 -10.29 4.64
CA LYS A 69 -13.87 -9.70 3.55
C LYS A 69 -14.31 -8.25 3.83
N SER A 70 -14.63 -7.95 5.09
CA SER A 70 -15.00 -6.58 5.51
C SER A 70 -13.84 -5.61 5.43
N ASP A 71 -12.63 -6.03 5.81
CA ASP A 71 -11.44 -5.19 5.80
C ASP A 71 -10.94 -4.97 4.37
N TYR A 72 -10.99 -6.00 3.52
CA TYR A 72 -10.74 -5.88 2.08
C TYR A 72 -11.64 -4.82 1.43
N LEU A 73 -12.95 -4.86 1.69
CA LEU A 73 -13.89 -3.89 1.14
C LEU A 73 -13.65 -2.47 1.65
N LEU A 74 -13.28 -2.33 2.92
CA LEU A 74 -12.94 -1.03 3.50
C LEU A 74 -11.68 -0.43 2.87
N ILE A 75 -10.59 -1.22 2.79
CA ILE A 75 -9.33 -0.78 2.20
C ILE A 75 -9.54 -0.42 0.74
N LYS A 76 -10.27 -1.25 -0.01
CA LYS A 76 -10.61 -0.96 -1.41
C LYS A 76 -11.38 0.35 -1.54
N LYS A 77 -12.34 0.63 -0.66
CA LYS A 77 -13.11 1.89 -0.67
C LYS A 77 -12.21 3.11 -0.42
N ILE A 78 -11.35 3.04 0.61
CA ILE A 78 -10.41 4.12 0.95
C ILE A 78 -9.47 4.42 -0.20
N LEU A 79 -8.97 3.36 -0.85
CA LEU A 79 -7.97 3.45 -1.92
C LEU A 79 -8.55 3.73 -3.32
N SER A 80 -9.88 3.68 -3.48
CA SER A 80 -10.57 3.99 -4.74
C SER A 80 -11.12 5.43 -4.80
N THR A 81 -10.87 6.23 -3.75
CA THR A 81 -11.30 7.64 -3.65
C THR A 81 -10.13 8.55 -4.02
#